data_AF-A0A3D2N358-F1
#
_entry.id   AF-A0A3D2N358-F1
#
_cell.length_a   1.000
_cell.length_b   1.000
_cell.length_c   1.000
_cell.angle_alpha   90.00
_cell.angle_beta   90.00
_cell.angle_gamma   90.00
#
_symmetry.space_group_name_H-M   'P 1'
#
loop_
_entity.id
_entity.type
_entity.pdbx_description
1 polymer ?
#
loop_
_entity_poly.entity_id
_entity_poly.type
_entity_poly.pdbx_seq_one_letter_code
_entity_poly.pdbx_strand_id
1 'polypeptide(L)'
;MSAKEVFIGRSLYQMPDSVPNEQGDRVLLKMRCFGPLEAEDLGIDADGRFYEEYCWFEDDLYKDENCRKYITKEEMEERIKSVQVMFERSSCSEWAEIYKKLLDELNMRE
;
A
#
# COMPACT_ATOMS: atom_id res chain seq x y z
N MET A 1 -20.94 4.02 -4.03
CA MET A 1 -19.83 3.06 -4.21
C MET A 1 -18.57 3.89 -4.30
N SER A 2 -17.69 3.79 -3.31
CA SER A 2 -16.41 4.49 -3.37
C SER A 2 -15.62 3.93 -4.57
N ALA A 3 -14.95 4.80 -5.33
CA ALA A 3 -14.13 4.37 -6.44
C ALA A 3 -13.09 3.38 -5.93
N LYS A 4 -12.89 2.25 -6.62
CA LYS A 4 -11.90 1.24 -6.24
C LYS A 4 -10.46 1.74 -6.39
N GLU A 5 -10.30 2.85 -7.11
CA GLU A 5 -9.03 3.43 -7.49
C GLU A 5 -9.13 4.96 -7.50
N VAL A 6 -8.04 5.64 -7.18
CA VAL A 6 -7.96 7.11 -7.19
C VAL A 6 -6.60 7.58 -7.68
N PHE A 7 -6.59 8.63 -8.49
CA PHE A 7 -5.36 9.28 -8.95
C PHE A 7 -5.01 10.46 -8.06
N ILE A 8 -3.75 10.52 -7.63
CA ILE A 8 -3.16 11.69 -6.98
C ILE A 8 -1.86 12.02 -7.69
N GLY A 9 -1.85 13.13 -8.42
CA GLY A 9 -0.73 13.49 -9.30
C GLY A 9 -0.54 12.44 -10.40
N ARG A 10 0.60 11.74 -10.37
CA ARG A 10 0.94 10.65 -11.32
C ARG A 10 0.71 9.26 -10.74
N SER A 11 0.32 9.16 -9.47
CA SER A 11 0.17 7.88 -8.79
C SER A 11 -1.29 7.46 -8.77
N LEU A 12 -1.54 6.22 -9.17
CA LEU A 12 -2.80 5.51 -8.99
C LEU A 12 -2.72 4.71 -7.69
N TYR A 13 -3.70 4.94 -6.83
CA TYR A 13 -3.90 4.19 -5.59
C TYR A 13 -5.10 3.28 -5.76
N GLN A 14 -4.98 2.03 -5.31
CA GLN A 14 -6.10 1.08 -5.32
C GLN A 14 -6.47 0.72 -3.88
N MET A 15 -7.73 0.31 -3.69
CA MET A 15 -8.20 -0.06 -2.36
C MET A 15 -7.42 -1.25 -1.78
N PRO A 16 -7.24 -1.29 -0.44
CA PRO A 16 -6.70 -2.46 0.24
C PRO A 16 -7.54 -3.70 -0.03
N ASP A 17 -6.87 -4.85 -0.10
CA ASP A 17 -7.53 -6.14 -0.21
C ASP A 17 -8.20 -6.50 1.12
N SER A 18 -9.46 -6.93 1.03
CA SER A 18 -10.23 -7.37 2.20
C SER A 18 -9.86 -8.78 2.66
N VAL A 19 -9.24 -9.57 1.77
CA VAL A 19 -8.86 -10.97 2.02
C VAL A 19 -7.45 -11.24 1.47
N PRO A 20 -6.71 -12.20 2.03
CA PRO A 20 -5.42 -12.61 1.48
C PRO A 20 -5.56 -13.20 0.07
N ASN A 21 -4.50 -13.09 -0.72
CA ASN A 21 -4.36 -13.72 -2.03
C ASN A 21 -4.06 -15.23 -1.91
N GLU A 22 -3.86 -15.92 -3.04
CA GLU A 22 -3.55 -17.37 -3.05
C GLU A 22 -2.24 -17.74 -2.32
N GLN A 23 -1.33 -16.78 -2.17
CA GLN A 23 -0.06 -16.95 -1.45
C GLN A 23 -0.21 -16.65 0.06
N GLY A 24 -1.39 -16.20 0.49
CA GLY A 24 -1.67 -15.81 1.88
C GLY A 24 -1.32 -14.35 2.20
N ASP A 25 -0.93 -13.55 1.20
CA ASP A 25 -0.62 -12.13 1.40
C ASP A 25 -1.88 -11.27 1.37
N ARG A 26 -2.09 -10.43 2.39
CA ARG A 26 -3.11 -9.36 2.38
C ARG A 26 -2.44 -8.03 2.07
N VAL A 27 -2.75 -7.45 0.90
CA VAL A 27 -2.21 -6.15 0.49
C VAL A 27 -3.04 -5.01 1.12
N LEU A 28 -2.37 -4.12 1.84
CA LEU A 28 -2.96 -2.99 2.57
C LEU A 28 -2.85 -1.66 1.80
N LEU A 29 -1.88 -1.55 0.88
CA LEU A 29 -1.71 -0.41 -0.01
C LEU A 29 -1.23 -0.92 -1.36
N LYS A 30 -1.83 -0.42 -2.43
CA LYS A 30 -1.33 -0.60 -3.80
C LYS A 30 -1.14 0.77 -4.43
N MET A 31 0.09 1.11 -4.79
CA MET A 31 0.43 2.34 -5.49
C MET A 31 1.13 2.01 -6.80
N ARG A 32 0.70 2.67 -7.88
CA ARG A 32 1.31 2.55 -9.21
C ARG A 32 1.61 3.93 -9.75
N CYS A 33 2.86 4.21 -10.09
CA CYS A 33 3.28 5.51 -10.63
C CYS A 33 3.29 5.48 -12.15
N PHE A 34 2.55 6.40 -12.77
CA PHE A 34 2.60 6.66 -14.22
C PHE A 34 3.62 7.77 -14.49
N GLY A 35 4.90 7.43 -14.29
CA GLY A 35 6.10 8.25 -14.47
C GLY A 35 7.27 7.32 -14.83
N PRO A 36 8.41 7.31 -14.09
CA PRO A 36 9.11 6.04 -13.95
C PRO A 36 8.07 4.98 -13.54
N LEU A 37 7.99 3.87 -14.28
CA LEU A 37 6.91 2.90 -14.11
C LEU A 37 7.18 2.02 -12.88
N GLU A 38 6.82 2.56 -11.73
CA GLU A 38 7.08 1.98 -10.41
C GLU A 38 5.79 1.48 -9.76
N ALA A 39 5.90 0.39 -9.00
CA ALA A 39 4.87 -0.19 -8.17
C ALA A 39 5.38 -0.31 -6.73
N GLU A 40 4.54 0.09 -5.79
CA GLU A 40 4.78 -0.13 -4.36
C GLU A 40 3.54 -0.78 -3.75
N ASP A 41 3.74 -1.92 -3.09
CA ASP A 41 2.73 -2.65 -2.34
C ASP A 41 3.17 -2.78 -0.87
N LEU A 42 2.28 -2.45 0.06
CA LEU A 42 2.45 -2.74 1.48
C LEU A 42 1.47 -3.82 1.88
N GLY A 43 1.91 -4.81 2.64
CA GLY A 43 1.03 -5.90 3.03
C GLY A 43 1.45 -6.67 4.26
N ILE A 44 0.65 -7.69 4.56
CA ILE A 44 0.91 -8.69 5.59
C ILE A 44 1.02 -10.03 4.89
N ASP A 45 2.09 -10.78 5.12
CA ASP A 45 2.28 -12.10 4.54
C ASP A 45 1.50 -13.20 5.29
N ALA A 46 1.59 -14.43 4.78
CA ALA A 46 0.93 -15.60 5.37
C ALA A 46 1.38 -15.89 6.82
N ASP A 47 2.60 -15.50 7.19
CA ASP A 47 3.17 -15.65 8.53
C ASP A 47 2.81 -14.46 9.45
N GLY A 48 2.03 -13.49 8.96
CA GLY A 48 1.65 -12.30 9.70
C GLY A 48 2.72 -11.20 9.72
N ARG A 49 3.78 -11.31 8.92
CA ARG A 49 4.86 -10.32 8.86
C ARG A 49 4.51 -9.19 7.90
N PHE A 50 4.85 -7.98 8.31
CA PHE A 50 4.68 -6.79 7.49
C PHE A 50 5.76 -6.73 6.42
N TYR A 51 5.36 -6.42 5.18
CA TYR A 51 6.28 -6.27 4.08
C TYR A 51 6.01 -5.01 3.27
N GLU A 52 7.08 -4.54 2.63
CA GLU A 52 7.06 -3.57 1.55
C GLU A 52 7.65 -4.25 0.31
N GLU A 53 6.91 -4.23 -0.78
CA GLU A 53 7.34 -4.73 -2.08
C GLU A 53 7.38 -3.57 -3.07
N TYR A 54 8.53 -3.41 -3.71
CA TYR A 54 8.77 -2.40 -4.71
C TYR A 54 9.22 -3.08 -6.00
N CYS A 55 8.58 -2.70 -7.11
CA CYS A 55 8.88 -3.24 -8.43
C CYS A 55 8.86 -2.17 -9.51
N TRP A 56 9.77 -2.29 -10.46
CA TRP A 56 9.72 -1.60 -11.74
C TRP A 56 8.94 -2.44 -12.76
N PHE A 57 8.04 -1.81 -13.52
CA PHE A 57 7.41 -2.48 -14.67
C PHE A 57 8.33 -2.55 -15.89
N GLU A 58 9.36 -1.70 -15.95
CA GLU A 58 10.43 -1.77 -16.95
C GLU A 58 11.48 -2.82 -16.53
N ASP A 59 11.00 -4.06 -16.37
CA ASP A 59 11.74 -5.20 -15.84
C ASP A 59 13.01 -5.52 -16.66
N ASP A 60 13.03 -5.17 -17.96
CA ASP A 60 14.21 -5.36 -18.81
C ASP A 60 15.40 -4.45 -18.45
N LEU A 61 15.16 -3.36 -17.70
CA LEU A 61 16.16 -2.35 -17.36
C LEU A 61 16.49 -2.27 -15.86
N TYR A 62 15.51 -2.55 -14.99
CA TYR A 62 15.62 -2.28 -13.55
C TYR A 62 15.19 -3.45 -12.64
N LYS A 63 15.05 -4.66 -13.18
CA LYS A 63 14.61 -5.83 -12.40
C LYS A 63 15.47 -6.15 -11.18
N ASP A 64 16.78 -5.87 -11.24
CA ASP A 64 17.68 -6.07 -10.10
C ASP A 64 17.38 -5.13 -8.91
N GLU A 65 16.57 -4.09 -9.13
CA GLU A 65 16.13 -3.15 -8.09
C GLU A 65 14.76 -3.54 -7.49
N ASN A 66 14.07 -4.54 -8.06
CA ASN A 66 12.85 -5.07 -7.48
C ASN A 66 13.18 -5.73 -6.14
N CYS A 67 12.47 -5.35 -5.09
CA CYS A 67 12.74 -5.88 -3.76
C CYS A 67 11.46 -6.08 -2.97
N ARG A 68 11.46 -7.15 -2.18
CA ARG A 68 10.52 -7.34 -1.08
C ARG A 68 11.33 -7.38 0.20
N LYS A 69 11.00 -6.47 1.13
CA LYS A 69 11.63 -6.42 2.44
C LYS A 69 10.59 -6.52 3.53
N TYR A 70 10.97 -7.16 4.62
CA TYR A 70 10.18 -7.17 5.84
C TYR A 70 10.43 -5.89 6.63
N ILE A 71 9.35 -5.28 7.08
CA ILE A 71 9.36 -4.04 7.85
C ILE A 71 8.76 -4.29 9.23
N THR A 72 9.06 -3.40 10.17
CA THR A 72 8.44 -3.40 11.49
C THR A 72 6.99 -2.92 11.44
N LYS A 73 6.24 -3.16 12.53
CA LYS A 73 4.87 -2.63 12.67
C LYS A 73 4.89 -1.10 12.63
N GLU A 74 5.86 -0.49 13.31
CA GLU A 74 6.05 0.95 13.37
C GLU A 74 6.30 1.56 11.99
N GLU A 75 7.13 0.92 11.16
CA GLU A 75 7.36 1.34 9.77
C GLU A 75 6.08 1.22 8.92
N MET A 76 5.33 0.13 9.07
CA MET A 76 4.05 -0.06 8.38
C MET A 76 3.05 1.05 8.76
N GLU A 77 2.91 1.33 10.05
CA GLU A 77 2.02 2.39 10.55
C GLU A 77 2.44 3.77 10.05
N GLU A 78 3.73 4.09 10.04
CA GLU A 78 4.24 5.36 9.51
C GLU A 78 3.89 5.53 8.02
N ARG A 79 4.07 4.47 7.23
CA ARG A 79 3.77 4.49 5.79
C ARG A 79 2.28 4.68 5.52
N ILE A 80 1.42 3.91 6.20
CA ILE A 80 -0.03 4.05 6.07
C ILE A 80 -0.51 5.43 6.53
N LYS A 81 0.04 5.96 7.63
CA LYS A 81 -0.30 7.29 8.14
C LYS A 81 0.12 8.41 7.17
N SER A 82 1.29 8.29 6.56
CA SER A 82 1.75 9.22 5.52
C SER A 82 0.76 9.28 4.34
N VAL A 83 0.30 8.12 3.90
CA VAL A 83 -0.69 7.99 2.83
C VAL A 83 -2.06 8.54 3.26
N GLN A 84 -2.52 8.27 4.48
CA GLN A 84 -3.74 8.86 5.03
C GLN A 84 -3.70 10.39 4.98
N VAL A 85 -2.63 11.00 5.51
CA VAL A 85 -2.47 12.47 5.54
C VAL A 85 -2.45 13.06 4.13
N MET A 86 -1.88 12.36 3.17
CA MET A 86 -1.92 12.75 1.77
C MET A 86 -3.35 12.74 1.22
N PHE A 87 -4.15 11.69 1.48
CA PHE A 87 -5.56 11.66 1.10
C PHE A 87 -6.40 12.76 1.74
N GLU A 88 -6.16 13.08 3.02
CA GLU A 88 -6.82 14.18 3.73
C GLU A 88 -6.55 15.53 3.04
N ARG A 89 -5.34 15.72 2.53
CA ARG A 89 -4.95 16.94 1.79
C ARG A 89 -5.47 16.98 0.35
N SER A 90 -5.76 15.83 -0.25
CA SER A 90 -6.12 15.70 -1.68
C SER A 90 -7.63 15.64 -1.96
N SER A 91 -8.48 16.19 -1.10
CA SER A 91 -9.96 16.12 -1.21
C SER A 91 -10.51 14.68 -1.33
N CYS A 92 -9.73 13.69 -0.91
CA CYS A 92 -10.05 12.26 -0.98
C CYS A 92 -10.40 11.73 0.42
N SER A 93 -11.30 12.41 1.12
CA SER A 93 -11.63 12.13 2.53
C SER A 93 -12.17 10.71 2.76
N GLU A 94 -12.91 10.14 1.81
CA GLU A 94 -13.35 8.74 1.88
C GLU A 94 -12.18 7.75 1.98
N TRP A 95 -11.08 8.01 1.24
CA TRP A 95 -9.88 7.18 1.26
C TRP A 95 -9.11 7.35 2.57
N ALA A 96 -9.01 8.58 3.07
CA ALA A 96 -8.41 8.83 4.38
C ALA A 96 -9.11 8.03 5.49
N GLU A 97 -10.44 7.99 5.49
CA GLU A 97 -11.21 7.23 6.47
C GLU A 97 -11.00 5.71 6.35
N ILE A 98 -10.76 5.18 5.15
CA ILE A 98 -10.39 3.76 4.96
C ILE A 98 -9.05 3.47 5.63
N TYR A 99 -8.03 4.28 5.36
CA TYR A 99 -6.70 4.07 5.94
C TYR A 99 -6.65 4.32 7.44
N LYS A 100 -7.50 5.22 7.97
CA LYS A 100 -7.69 5.40 9.41
C LYS A 100 -8.21 4.12 10.07
N LYS A 101 -9.27 3.50 9.51
CA LYS A 101 -9.78 2.21 10.02
C LYS A 101 -8.74 1.10 9.93
N LEU A 102 -7.93 1.11 8.87
CA LEU A 102 -6.85 0.15 8.69
C LEU A 102 -5.76 0.33 9.76
N LEU A 103 -5.42 1.56 10.13
CA LEU A 103 -4.54 1.84 11.27
C LEU A 103 -5.14 1.36 12.60
N ASP A 104 -6.43 1.59 12.84
CA ASP A 104 -7.12 1.06 14.02
C ASP A 104 -7.06 -0.48 14.06
N GLU A 105 -7.30 -1.17 12.93
CA GLU A 105 -7.15 -2.63 12.83
C GLU A 105 -5.73 -3.11 13.15
N LEU A 106 -4.70 -2.42 12.66
CA LEU A 106 -3.30 -2.77 12.92
C LEU A 106 -2.93 -2.56 14.39
N ASN A 107 -3.45 -1.50 15.01
CA ASN A 107 -3.24 -1.22 16.42
C ASN A 107 -3.88 -2.28 17.32
N MET A 108 -5.05 -2.83 16.96
CA MET A 108 -5.74 -3.87 17.74
C MET A 108 -5.08 -5.26 17.69
N ARG A 109 -4.10 -5.48 16.81
CA ARG A 109 -3.39 -6.76 16.65
C ARG A 109 -2.20 -6.93 17.62
N GLU A 110 -2.30 -6.43 18.84
CA GLU A 110 -1.29 -6.61 19.90
C GLU A 110 -1.11 -8.07 20.34
#